data_AF-A0A6N6JGC1-F1
#
_entry.id   AF-A0A6N6JGC1-F1
#
_cell.length_a   1.000
_cell.length_b   1.000
_cell.length_c   1.000
_cell.angle_alpha   90.00
_cell.angle_beta   90.00
_cell.angle_gamma   90.00
#
_symmetry.space_group_name_H-M   'P 1'
#
loop_
_entity.id
_entity.type
_entity.pdbx_description
1 polymer ?
#
loop_
_entity_poly.entity_id
_entity_poly.type
_entity_poly.pdbx_seq_one_letter_code
_entity_poly.pdbx_strand_id
1 'polypeptide(L)'
;MYDPRRDMLFVDGALHFDVSFPDQLLRINVHPDVGDPRQRAVEAAASVSRLPTQMRTELRYVNILDGDGAAWEEALGGFFTLYDELMERRLAEHDLDETVFHETAHVALDPLLANKPEWRSNQRADNNFITSYAAKNPNKEDIAESALFAWTLTHHPGRLPADVEAGVRSVIPNRLDYLRNVLESYTPPSCPA
;
A
#
# COMPACT_ATOMS: atom_id res chain seq x y z
N MET A 1 18.43 -0.31 -6.76
CA MET A 1 17.00 -0.21 -7.09
C MET A 1 16.86 -0.04 -8.59
N TYR A 2 15.75 -0.51 -9.16
CA TYR A 2 15.45 -0.34 -10.59
C TYR A 2 14.81 1.03 -10.84
N ASP A 3 15.28 1.76 -11.85
CA ASP A 3 14.58 2.93 -12.40
C ASP A 3 14.03 2.60 -13.80
N PRO A 4 12.70 2.42 -13.94
CA PRO A 4 12.09 2.05 -15.22
C PRO A 4 12.14 3.17 -16.26
N ARG A 5 12.27 4.44 -15.86
CA ARG A 5 12.28 5.59 -16.79
C ARG A 5 13.60 5.68 -17.55
N ARG A 6 14.66 5.15 -16.94
CA ARG A 6 16.02 5.12 -17.47
C ARG A 6 16.47 3.70 -17.87
N ASP A 7 15.58 2.72 -17.72
CA ASP A 7 15.84 1.28 -17.87
C ASP A 7 17.12 0.81 -17.16
N MET A 8 17.28 1.24 -15.90
CA MET A 8 18.51 1.05 -15.14
C MET A 8 18.27 0.12 -13.94
N LEU A 9 18.72 -1.14 -14.03
CA LEU A 9 18.56 -2.16 -12.99
C LEU A 9 19.24 -1.80 -11.66
N PHE A 10 20.38 -1.11 -11.73
CA PHE A 10 21.14 -0.65 -10.58
C PHE A 10 21.49 0.82 -10.77
N VAL A 11 20.69 1.69 -10.15
CA VAL A 11 21.02 3.12 -10.06
C VAL A 11 22.33 3.32 -9.31
N ASP A 12 23.32 3.87 -10.00
CA ASP A 12 24.62 4.23 -9.43
C ASP A 12 24.45 5.32 -8.37
N GLY A 13 25.13 5.17 -7.22
CA GLY A 13 25.07 6.15 -6.14
C GLY A 13 23.76 6.15 -5.34
N ALA A 14 22.87 5.17 -5.54
CA ALA A 14 21.67 5.03 -4.71
C ALA A 14 22.03 4.95 -3.22
N LEU A 15 21.31 5.72 -2.41
CA LEU A 15 21.47 5.77 -0.96
C LEU A 15 20.64 4.66 -0.32
N HIS A 16 21.21 3.98 0.67
CA HIS A 16 20.55 2.87 1.37
C HIS A 16 20.38 3.21 2.85
N PHE A 17 19.14 3.18 3.30
CA PHE A 17 18.77 3.37 4.70
C PHE A 17 18.19 2.08 5.25
N ASP A 18 18.82 1.52 6.27
CA ASP A 18 18.25 0.38 6.99
C ASP A 18 17.35 0.92 8.12
N VAL A 19 16.09 0.49 8.13
CA VAL A 19 15.04 0.90 9.06
C VAL A 19 14.67 -0.30 9.92
N SER A 20 14.82 -0.15 11.24
CA SER A 20 14.50 -1.22 12.19
C SER A 20 13.13 -1.00 12.83
N PHE A 21 12.26 -1.99 12.64
CA PHE A 21 11.04 -2.21 13.42
C PHE A 21 11.29 -3.34 14.43
N PRO A 22 10.46 -3.51 15.48
CA PRO A 22 10.67 -4.56 16.49
C PRO A 22 10.80 -5.99 15.94
N ASP A 23 10.17 -6.26 14.80
CA ASP A 23 9.97 -7.56 14.17
C ASP A 23 10.54 -7.63 12.73
N GLN A 24 11.18 -6.56 12.24
CA GLN A 24 11.64 -6.47 10.86
C GLN A 24 12.80 -5.48 10.70
N LEU A 25 13.74 -5.84 9.84
CA LEU A 25 14.69 -4.90 9.24
C LEU A 25 14.27 -4.65 7.78
N LEU A 26 13.85 -3.43 7.48
CA LEU A 26 13.45 -2.99 6.14
C LEU A 26 14.55 -2.13 5.53
N ARG A 27 14.80 -2.25 4.23
CA ARG A 27 15.70 -1.33 3.53
C ARG A 27 14.92 -0.34 2.67
N ILE A 28 15.24 0.94 2.81
CA ILE A 28 14.74 1.99 1.93
C ILE A 28 15.90 2.44 1.02
N ASN A 29 15.69 2.33 -0.29
CA ASN A 29 16.63 2.80 -1.30
C ASN A 29 16.15 4.14 -1.84
N VAL A 30 17.03 5.13 -1.97
CA VAL A 30 16.67 6.46 -2.44
C VAL A 30 17.59 6.89 -3.59
N HIS A 31 17.01 7.47 -4.63
CA HIS A 31 17.74 7.99 -5.79
C HIS A 31 18.69 9.11 -5.36
N PRO A 32 19.93 9.17 -5.90
CA PRO A 32 20.87 10.23 -5.56
C PRO A 32 20.37 11.64 -5.91
N ASP A 33 19.48 11.76 -6.89
CA ASP A 33 18.92 13.04 -7.34
C ASP A 33 17.70 13.51 -6.52
N VAL A 34 17.26 12.75 -5.50
CA VAL A 34 16.22 13.20 -4.56
C VAL A 34 16.77 14.35 -3.72
N GLY A 35 15.97 15.42 -3.55
CA GLY A 35 16.42 16.66 -2.92
C GLY A 35 16.87 16.49 -1.46
N ASP A 36 16.09 15.78 -0.65
CA ASP A 36 16.47 15.36 0.72
C ASP A 36 16.22 13.84 0.90
N PRO A 37 17.23 13.00 0.57
CA PRO A 37 17.07 11.56 0.59
C PRO A 37 16.78 11.00 1.98
N ARG A 38 17.34 11.63 3.02
CA ARG A 38 17.16 11.18 4.40
C ARG A 38 15.75 11.51 4.88
N GLN A 39 15.25 12.70 4.60
CA GLN A 39 13.88 13.08 4.92
C GLN A 39 12.89 12.14 4.22
N ARG A 40 13.07 11.85 2.93
CA ARG A 40 12.20 10.91 2.21
C ARG A 40 12.21 9.50 2.78
N ALA A 41 13.38 9.00 3.16
CA ALA A 41 13.45 7.71 3.84
C ALA A 41 12.68 7.72 5.18
N VAL A 42 12.76 8.81 5.96
CA VAL A 42 12.01 8.96 7.22
C VAL A 42 10.50 9.02 6.98
N GLU A 43 10.03 9.77 5.98
CA GLU A 43 8.61 9.90 5.64
C GLU A 43 8.01 8.57 5.16
N ALA A 44 8.74 7.85 4.30
CA ALA A 44 8.34 6.51 3.87
C ALA A 44 8.34 5.51 5.04
N ALA A 45 9.38 5.52 5.88
CA ALA A 45 9.44 4.66 7.07
C ALA A 45 8.30 4.94 8.05
N ALA A 46 7.94 6.21 8.26
CA ALA A 46 6.83 6.59 9.12
C ALA A 46 5.50 6.06 8.57
N SER A 47 5.27 6.14 7.27
CA SER A 47 4.05 5.63 6.64
C SER A 47 3.99 4.10 6.70
N VAL A 48 5.11 3.43 6.43
CA VAL A 48 5.25 1.97 6.58
C VAL A 48 5.00 1.51 8.02
N SER A 49 5.39 2.30 9.03
CA SER A 49 5.16 1.96 10.44
C SER A 49 3.67 1.85 10.82
N ARG A 50 2.78 2.45 10.00
CA ARG A 50 1.33 2.45 10.19
C ARG A 50 0.62 1.31 9.46
N LEU A 51 1.37 0.42 8.81
CA LEU A 51 0.81 -0.78 8.21
C LEU A 51 0.52 -1.85 9.27
N PRO A 52 -0.46 -2.74 9.02
CA PRO A 52 -0.59 -3.97 9.78
C PRO A 52 0.71 -4.76 9.73
N THR A 53 1.11 -5.38 10.85
CA THR A 53 2.39 -6.10 10.95
C THR A 53 2.59 -7.10 9.82
N GLN A 54 1.58 -7.93 9.54
CA GLN A 54 1.64 -9.00 8.55
C GLN A 54 1.79 -8.46 7.13
N MET A 55 1.21 -7.30 6.81
CA MET A 55 1.43 -6.65 5.51
C MET A 55 2.84 -6.06 5.44
N ARG A 56 3.26 -5.37 6.51
CA ARG A 56 4.56 -4.73 6.59
C ARG A 56 5.70 -5.73 6.44
N THR A 57 5.60 -6.91 7.08
CA THR A 57 6.65 -7.93 7.08
C THR A 57 6.88 -8.60 5.72
N GLU A 58 5.93 -8.46 4.77
CA GLU A 58 6.12 -8.91 3.39
C GLU A 58 7.02 -7.97 2.58
N LEU A 59 7.25 -6.73 3.06
CA LEU A 59 8.17 -5.79 2.42
C LEU A 59 9.63 -6.16 2.74
N ARG A 60 10.44 -6.22 1.69
CA ARG A 60 11.91 -6.31 1.73
C ARG A 60 12.55 -4.95 1.47
N TYR A 61 11.97 -4.20 0.53
CA TYR A 61 12.47 -2.89 0.14
C TYR A 61 11.33 -1.88 -0.06
N VAL A 62 11.66 -0.60 0.13
CA VAL A 62 10.93 0.51 -0.47
C VAL A 62 11.92 1.30 -1.31
N ASN A 63 11.58 1.61 -2.56
CA ASN A 63 12.42 2.46 -3.41
C ASN A 63 11.79 3.85 -3.51
N ILE A 64 12.62 4.89 -3.56
CA ILE A 64 12.19 6.26 -3.77
C ILE A 64 13.01 6.82 -4.93
N LEU A 65 12.36 7.03 -6.07
CA LEU A 65 12.95 7.62 -7.26
C LEU A 65 12.78 9.15 -7.25
N ASP A 66 13.66 9.88 -7.94
CA ASP A 66 13.45 11.31 -8.23
C ASP A 66 12.26 11.52 -9.18
N GLY A 67 11.72 12.73 -9.32
CA GLY A 67 10.66 13.07 -10.29
C GLY A 67 9.22 12.76 -9.84
N ASP A 68 8.28 12.68 -10.80
CA ASP A 68 6.82 12.78 -10.55
C ASP A 68 5.98 11.55 -10.93
N GLY A 69 6.61 10.40 -11.14
CA GLY A 69 5.95 9.16 -11.53
C GLY A 69 4.89 8.65 -10.55
N ALA A 70 4.05 7.73 -11.03
CA ALA A 70 3.09 7.03 -10.19
C ALA A 70 3.78 5.94 -9.36
N ALA A 71 3.26 5.68 -8.16
CA ALA A 71 3.71 4.55 -7.36
C ALA A 71 3.43 3.23 -8.10
N TRP A 72 4.27 2.24 -7.83
CA TRP A 72 4.15 0.90 -8.41
C TRP A 72 4.89 -0.11 -7.54
N GLU A 73 4.51 -1.37 -7.68
CA GLU A 73 5.01 -2.48 -6.88
C GLU A 73 5.64 -3.60 -7.69
N GLU A 74 6.35 -4.49 -7.00
CA GLU A 74 6.77 -5.79 -7.50
C GLU A 74 6.66 -6.83 -6.38
N ALA A 75 5.54 -7.56 -6.38
CA ALA A 75 5.18 -8.46 -5.30
C ALA A 75 6.19 -9.60 -5.08
N LEU A 76 6.75 -10.19 -6.16
CA LEU A 76 7.76 -11.26 -6.02
C LEU A 76 9.07 -10.74 -5.45
N GLY A 77 9.41 -9.50 -5.77
CA GLY A 77 10.56 -8.79 -5.19
C GLY A 77 10.33 -8.32 -3.76
N GLY A 78 9.09 -8.31 -3.29
CA GLY A 78 8.69 -7.81 -1.97
C GLY A 78 8.94 -6.32 -1.84
N PHE A 79 8.66 -5.52 -2.85
CA PHE A 79 8.90 -4.07 -2.78
C PHE A 79 7.85 -3.25 -3.51
N PHE A 80 7.80 -1.97 -3.17
CA PHE A 80 7.18 -0.95 -4.00
C PHE A 80 8.09 0.26 -4.14
N THR A 81 7.73 1.13 -5.07
CA THR A 81 8.48 2.30 -5.47
C THR A 81 7.59 3.53 -5.40
N LEU A 82 8.10 4.57 -4.74
CA LEU A 82 7.54 5.91 -4.70
C LEU A 82 8.41 6.86 -5.54
N TYR A 83 7.89 8.05 -5.79
CA TYR A 83 8.58 9.14 -6.46
C TYR A 83 8.63 10.38 -5.56
N ASP A 84 9.71 11.14 -5.62
CA ASP A 84 9.97 12.32 -4.78
C ASP A 84 8.81 13.32 -4.83
N GLU A 85 8.43 13.78 -6.02
CA GLU A 85 7.35 14.74 -6.21
C GLU A 85 5.97 14.12 -5.94
N LEU A 86 5.81 12.80 -6.14
CA LEU A 86 4.61 12.11 -5.69
C LEU A 86 4.47 12.17 -4.18
N MET A 87 5.54 11.89 -3.44
CA MET A 87 5.54 11.97 -1.98
C MET A 87 5.22 13.39 -1.50
N GLU A 88 5.75 14.44 -2.15
CA GLU A 88 5.39 15.83 -1.83
C GLU A 88 3.89 16.08 -1.94
N ARG A 89 3.29 15.69 -3.08
CA ARG A 89 1.85 15.85 -3.29
C ARG A 89 1.05 15.09 -2.23
N ARG A 90 1.37 13.81 -2.02
CA ARG A 90 0.67 12.94 -1.07
C ARG A 90 0.81 13.39 0.38
N LEU A 91 1.96 13.97 0.76
CA LEU A 91 2.14 14.56 2.08
C LEU A 91 1.31 15.83 2.26
N ALA A 92 1.25 16.69 1.24
CA ALA A 92 0.43 17.90 1.25
C ALA A 92 -1.08 17.59 1.27
N GLU A 93 -1.49 16.49 0.64
CA GLU A 93 -2.88 16.01 0.58
C GLU A 93 -3.26 15.14 1.78
N HIS A 94 -2.29 14.72 2.62
CA HIS A 94 -2.46 13.77 3.71
C HIS A 94 -2.80 12.32 3.28
N ASP A 95 -2.38 11.93 2.07
CA ASP A 95 -2.73 10.66 1.41
C ASP A 95 -1.53 9.70 1.25
N LEU A 96 -0.37 10.01 1.84
CA LEU A 96 0.81 9.14 1.73
C LEU A 96 0.58 7.78 2.40
N ASP A 97 -0.07 7.77 3.56
CA ASP A 97 -0.41 6.52 4.28
C ASP A 97 -1.34 5.64 3.44
N GLU A 98 -2.30 6.24 2.71
CA GLU A 98 -3.19 5.53 1.79
C GLU A 98 -2.42 4.92 0.63
N THR A 99 -1.52 5.69 0.01
CA THR A 99 -0.65 5.20 -1.08
C THR A 99 0.21 4.03 -0.60
N VAL A 100 0.88 4.17 0.56
CA VAL A 100 1.74 3.12 1.09
C VAL A 100 0.96 1.85 1.45
N PHE A 101 -0.25 1.99 2.01
CA PHE A 101 -1.11 0.84 2.25
C PHE A 101 -1.53 0.17 0.96
N HIS A 102 -1.95 0.94 -0.05
CA HIS A 102 -2.37 0.44 -1.36
C HIS A 102 -1.25 -0.38 -2.01
N GLU A 103 -0.06 0.20 -2.16
CA GLU A 103 1.09 -0.49 -2.77
C GLU A 103 1.51 -1.74 -1.97
N THR A 104 1.44 -1.67 -0.63
CA THR A 104 1.73 -2.84 0.21
C THR A 104 0.66 -3.91 0.08
N ALA A 105 -0.60 -3.57 -0.14
CA ALA A 105 -1.67 -4.54 -0.38
C ALA A 105 -1.41 -5.34 -1.66
N HIS A 106 -0.87 -4.72 -2.72
CA HIS A 106 -0.44 -5.48 -3.88
C HIS A 106 0.72 -6.44 -3.58
N VAL A 107 1.67 -6.05 -2.73
CA VAL A 107 2.78 -6.93 -2.34
C VAL A 107 2.30 -8.09 -1.45
N ALA A 108 1.48 -7.80 -0.45
CA ALA A 108 1.12 -8.74 0.61
C ALA A 108 -0.15 -9.55 0.32
N LEU A 109 -1.15 -8.95 -0.33
CA LEU A 109 -2.49 -9.53 -0.47
C LEU A 109 -2.75 -10.08 -1.88
N ASP A 110 -2.24 -9.46 -2.96
CA ASP A 110 -2.47 -10.00 -4.31
C ASP A 110 -2.00 -11.46 -4.46
N PRO A 111 -0.77 -11.83 -4.01
CA PRO A 111 -0.32 -13.22 -4.11
C PRO A 111 -1.20 -14.20 -3.32
N LEU A 112 -1.82 -13.73 -2.23
CA LEU A 112 -2.68 -14.53 -1.38
C LEU A 112 -4.09 -14.68 -1.93
N LEU A 113 -4.64 -13.62 -2.55
CA LEU A 113 -6.08 -13.50 -2.81
C LEU A 113 -6.46 -13.48 -4.30
N ALA A 114 -5.64 -12.90 -5.19
CA ALA A 114 -6.04 -12.61 -6.58
C ALA A 114 -6.45 -13.85 -7.40
N ASN A 115 -5.87 -15.00 -7.07
CA ASN A 115 -6.16 -16.28 -7.72
C ASN A 115 -7.16 -17.16 -6.96
N LYS A 116 -7.69 -16.70 -5.82
CA LYS A 116 -8.66 -17.46 -5.03
C LYS A 116 -10.04 -17.44 -5.70
N PRO A 117 -10.68 -18.62 -5.92
CA PRO A 117 -12.03 -18.69 -6.44
C PRO A 117 -13.04 -17.91 -5.59
N GLU A 118 -12.85 -17.89 -4.27
CA GLU A 118 -13.68 -17.19 -3.29
C GLU A 118 -13.66 -15.67 -3.54
N TRP A 119 -12.47 -15.08 -3.73
CA TRP A 119 -12.33 -13.67 -4.06
C TRP A 119 -13.10 -13.31 -5.34
N ARG A 120 -12.89 -14.08 -6.42
CA ARG A 120 -13.59 -13.87 -7.69
C ARG A 120 -15.10 -14.06 -7.57
N SER A 121 -15.55 -14.96 -6.70
CA SER A 121 -16.97 -15.17 -6.43
C SER A 121 -17.58 -13.97 -5.72
N ASN A 122 -16.90 -13.42 -4.71
CA ASN A 122 -17.35 -12.25 -3.97
C ASN A 122 -17.36 -10.99 -4.84
N GLN A 123 -16.34 -10.79 -5.68
CA GLN A 123 -16.31 -9.69 -6.66
C GLN A 123 -17.52 -9.74 -7.61
N ARG A 124 -17.87 -10.93 -8.13
CA ARG A 124 -19.07 -11.13 -8.97
C ARG A 124 -20.38 -10.94 -8.22
N ALA A 125 -20.44 -11.34 -6.95
CA ALA A 125 -21.64 -11.21 -6.13
C ALA A 125 -21.94 -9.75 -5.78
N ASP A 126 -20.90 -8.95 -5.53
CA ASP A 126 -21.02 -7.50 -5.33
C ASP A 126 -21.41 -6.77 -6.62
N ASN A 127 -20.89 -7.22 -7.77
CA ASN A 127 -21.21 -6.70 -9.11
C ASN A 127 -21.03 -5.17 -9.25
N ASN A 128 -20.12 -4.59 -8.46
CA ASN A 128 -19.74 -3.18 -8.51
C ASN A 128 -18.32 -3.01 -7.93
N PHE A 129 -17.76 -1.81 -7.86
CA PHE A 129 -16.43 -1.56 -7.29
C PHE A 129 -16.45 -0.31 -6.42
N ILE A 130 -15.61 -0.29 -5.38
CA ILE A 130 -15.63 0.81 -4.41
C ILE A 130 -15.06 2.12 -4.98
N THR A 131 -14.10 2.02 -5.90
CA THR A 131 -13.55 3.17 -6.63
C THR A 131 -13.59 2.97 -8.14
N SER A 132 -13.53 4.10 -8.86
CA SER A 132 -13.42 4.06 -10.33
C SER A 132 -12.09 3.45 -10.81
N TYR A 133 -11.05 3.49 -9.97
CA TYR A 133 -9.76 2.88 -10.28
C TYR A 133 -9.84 1.35 -10.22
N ALA A 134 -10.43 0.81 -9.14
CA ALA A 134 -10.79 -0.61 -9.04
C ALA A 134 -11.67 -1.07 -10.21
N ALA A 135 -12.67 -0.28 -10.60
CA ALA A 135 -13.57 -0.63 -11.71
C ALA A 135 -12.86 -0.73 -13.07
N LYS A 136 -11.86 0.13 -13.32
CA LYS A 136 -11.09 0.14 -14.58
C LYS A 136 -10.11 -1.02 -14.65
N ASN A 137 -9.57 -1.44 -13.51
CA ASN A 137 -8.51 -2.45 -13.42
C ASN A 137 -8.88 -3.56 -12.40
N PRO A 138 -10.02 -4.26 -12.56
CA PRO A 138 -10.62 -5.07 -11.50
C PRO A 138 -9.81 -6.32 -11.10
N ASN A 139 -8.91 -6.78 -11.98
CA ASN A 139 -8.03 -7.91 -11.68
C ASN A 139 -6.77 -7.50 -10.93
N LYS A 140 -6.48 -6.20 -10.84
CA LYS A 140 -5.28 -5.67 -10.22
C LYS A 140 -5.60 -4.84 -8.99
N GLU A 141 -6.47 -3.85 -9.15
CA GLU A 141 -6.67 -2.78 -8.17
C GLU A 141 -7.72 -3.12 -7.11
N ASP A 142 -8.60 -4.08 -7.40
CA ASP A 142 -9.76 -4.31 -6.54
C ASP A 142 -9.40 -4.77 -5.12
N ILE A 143 -8.34 -5.58 -4.97
CA ILE A 143 -7.89 -6.04 -3.66
C ILE A 143 -7.32 -4.86 -2.86
N ALA A 144 -6.39 -4.10 -3.43
CA ALA A 144 -5.73 -3.00 -2.76
C ALA A 144 -6.73 -1.92 -2.32
N GLU A 145 -7.61 -1.52 -3.24
CA GLU A 145 -8.66 -0.53 -3.00
C GLU A 145 -9.68 -1.02 -1.97
N SER A 146 -10.15 -2.27 -2.07
CA SER A 146 -11.11 -2.81 -1.10
C SER A 146 -10.51 -3.01 0.29
N ALA A 147 -9.23 -3.39 0.37
CA ALA A 147 -8.53 -3.63 1.64
C ALA A 147 -8.37 -2.35 2.46
N LEU A 148 -8.12 -1.20 1.82
CA LEU A 148 -8.08 0.11 2.47
C LEU A 148 -9.35 0.40 3.27
N PHE A 149 -10.51 0.24 2.63
CA PHE A 149 -11.80 0.45 3.28
C PHE A 149 -12.09 -0.61 4.33
N ALA A 150 -11.81 -1.89 4.06
CA ALA A 150 -12.03 -2.96 5.03
C ALA A 150 -11.23 -2.75 6.31
N TRP A 151 -9.97 -2.36 6.18
CA TRP A 151 -9.09 -2.05 7.31
C TRP A 151 -9.60 -0.83 8.09
N THR A 152 -9.90 0.26 7.39
CA THR A 152 -10.38 1.51 8.00
C THR A 152 -11.68 1.32 8.75
N LEU A 153 -12.68 0.66 8.15
CA LEU A 153 -13.98 0.42 8.79
C LEU A 153 -13.90 -0.52 10.00
N THR A 154 -12.86 -1.36 10.08
CA THR A 154 -12.67 -2.32 11.17
C THR A 154 -11.95 -1.69 12.36
N HIS A 155 -10.86 -0.95 12.10
CA HIS A 155 -9.99 -0.43 13.15
C HIS A 155 -10.23 1.06 13.47
N HIS A 156 -10.86 1.80 12.57
CA HIS A 156 -11.10 3.23 12.70
C HIS A 156 -12.54 3.62 12.29
N PRO A 157 -13.58 2.98 12.86
CA PRO A 157 -14.97 3.31 12.52
C PRO A 157 -15.28 4.78 12.83
N GLY A 158 -16.00 5.45 11.93
CA GLY A 158 -16.37 6.86 12.02
C GLY A 158 -15.31 7.83 11.52
N ARG A 159 -14.17 7.34 10.99
CA ARG A 159 -13.12 8.19 10.42
C ARG A 159 -13.43 8.67 9.00
N LEU A 160 -14.29 7.94 8.29
CA LEU A 160 -14.83 8.34 7.00
C LEU A 160 -16.22 8.99 7.18
N PRO A 161 -16.66 9.85 6.24
CA PRO A 161 -18.04 10.33 6.22
C PRO A 161 -19.05 9.18 6.27
N ALA A 162 -20.16 9.36 6.98
CA ALA A 162 -21.12 8.29 7.25
C ALA A 162 -21.76 7.71 5.95
N ASP A 163 -21.95 8.55 4.94
CA ASP A 163 -22.42 8.17 3.62
C ASP A 163 -21.38 7.33 2.86
N VAL A 164 -20.08 7.62 3.03
CA VAL A 164 -18.99 6.80 2.48
C VAL A 164 -18.98 5.42 3.14
N GLU A 165 -19.04 5.34 4.47
CA GLU A 165 -19.07 4.03 5.15
C GLU A 165 -20.29 3.20 4.75
N ALA A 166 -21.47 3.82 4.67
CA ALA A 166 -22.69 3.16 4.19
C ALA A 166 -22.55 2.72 2.72
N GLY A 167 -21.93 3.57 1.90
CA GLY A 167 -21.57 3.28 0.51
C GLY A 167 -20.73 2.01 0.40
N VAL A 168 -19.61 1.92 1.12
CA VAL A 168 -18.74 0.73 1.13
C VAL A 168 -19.54 -0.53 1.49
N ARG A 169 -20.31 -0.50 2.59
CA ARG A 169 -21.11 -1.64 3.06
C ARG A 169 -22.18 -2.08 2.06
N SER A 170 -22.66 -1.15 1.22
CA SER A 170 -23.67 -1.44 0.20
C SER A 170 -23.09 -1.88 -1.14
N VAL A 171 -21.93 -1.34 -1.54
CA VAL A 171 -21.31 -1.54 -2.86
C VAL A 171 -20.48 -2.82 -2.89
N ILE A 172 -19.76 -3.14 -1.81
CA ILE A 172 -18.84 -4.28 -1.76
C ILE A 172 -19.08 -5.23 -0.56
N PRO A 173 -20.33 -5.55 -0.16
CA PRO A 173 -20.61 -6.28 1.08
C PRO A 173 -19.87 -7.61 1.19
N ASN A 174 -19.78 -8.40 0.11
CA ASN A 174 -19.17 -9.72 0.14
C ASN A 174 -17.64 -9.64 0.21
N ARG A 175 -17.01 -8.74 -0.55
CA ARG A 175 -15.55 -8.51 -0.44
C ARG A 175 -15.18 -7.87 0.89
N LEU A 176 -16.01 -6.97 1.42
CA LEU A 176 -15.79 -6.37 2.74
C LEU A 176 -15.78 -7.44 3.82
N ASP A 177 -16.78 -8.33 3.87
CA ASP A 177 -16.82 -9.41 4.85
C ASP A 177 -15.68 -10.41 4.67
N TYR A 178 -15.34 -10.74 3.42
CA TYR A 178 -14.19 -11.60 3.12
C TYR A 178 -12.87 -11.02 3.63
N LEU A 179 -12.59 -9.75 3.33
CA LEU A 179 -11.36 -9.07 3.76
C LEU A 179 -11.32 -8.88 5.27
N ARG A 180 -12.45 -8.59 5.93
CA ARG A 180 -12.52 -8.51 7.40
C ARG A 180 -12.11 -9.82 8.05
N ASN A 181 -12.53 -10.95 7.50
CA ASN A 181 -12.12 -12.27 7.99
C ASN A 181 -10.63 -12.55 7.71
N VAL A 182 -10.12 -12.19 6.53
CA VAL A 182 -8.70 -12.36 6.20
C VAL A 182 -7.80 -11.53 7.14
N LEU A 183 -8.21 -10.29 7.41
CA LEU A 183 -7.45 -9.31 8.19
C LEU A 183 -7.69 -9.43 9.70
N GLU A 184 -8.62 -10.27 10.16
CA GLU A 184 -8.97 -10.40 11.59
C GLU A 184 -7.76 -10.76 12.47
N SER A 185 -6.85 -11.58 11.95
CA SER A 185 -5.63 -11.99 12.66
C SER A 185 -4.48 -10.99 12.52
N TYR A 186 -4.65 -9.92 11.74
CA TYR A 186 -3.58 -8.96 11.48
C TYR A 186 -3.43 -8.04 12.67
N THR A 187 -2.19 -7.86 13.10
CA THR A 187 -1.87 -6.99 14.24
C THR A 187 -1.87 -5.55 13.77
N PRO A 188 -2.72 -4.68 14.33
CA PRO A 188 -2.72 -3.27 13.97
C PRO A 188 -1.37 -2.62 14.31
N PRO A 189 -0.97 -1.56 13.59
CA PRO A 189 0.24 -0.83 13.92
C PRO A 189 0.17 -0.34 15.37
N SER A 190 1.23 -0.57 16.13
CA SER A 190 1.38 0.00 17.46
C SER A 190 2.33 1.20 17.38
N CYS A 191 1.86 2.37 17.79
CA CYS A 191 2.77 3.45 18.17
C CYS A 191 3.22 3.14 19.61
N PRO A 192 4.51 2.88 19.88
CA PRO A 192 4.97 2.92 21.26
C PRO A 192 4.67 4.31 21.83
N ALA A 193 4.08 4.31 23.03
CA ALA A 193 3.71 5.52 23.77
C ALA A 193 4.94 6.35 24.17
#